data_AF-A0A818ZSC3-F1
#
_entry.id   AF-A0A818ZSC3-F1
#
_cell.length_a   1.000
_cell.length_b   1.000
_cell.length_c   1.000
_cell.angle_alpha   90.00
_cell.angle_beta   90.00
_cell.angle_gamma   90.00
#
_symmetry.space_group_name_H-M   'P 1'
#
loop_
_entity.id
_entity.type
_entity.pdbx_description
1 polymer ?
#
loop_
_entity_poly.entity_id
_entity_poly.type
_entity_poly.pdbx_seq_one_letter_code
_entity_poly.pdbx_strand_id
1 'polypeptide(L)'
;MSSTNSTKFLDLFNDVDEYKQAICTKVVDVIRTSNRLGMENFDRIMTIEFCHDRINQLSERILHRIYQMKSHIQSSDWDQLDSDEKLEQLVDINDTLFERIASALDDADGLKQSSVSTVVRQVVIKPQLKFKHKIDNSTQIPFIPKIRNKPHAQIPLPMFMTQMNFEPIGLDLLEKYPEILDHPYANEITSFEPDETVLKLGDLHFPKTIEQTKCLFVDTTDTLKTMMDHIEMQSELAIDLEHHSYRSYQGFTCLMQISSRTEDFLIDTLALRDELSILNNIFTNPKVLKVFHGADWDVEWLQKDFGIYIVNMFDTHQAGKELNLPTLSLAYLLKTYCNIDASKQYQLADWRLRPLPKEYCRYAQEDTHYLLYIYDRLRNQLIESNKNNTEFLRSVYSKSKIICLRSYKKPIFDENAYKTLYLKTRKTNFNGSQLAALKLLYAWRDKIAREEDESTSYVLPDLLLIHLAELLLKDPQGIRACCKLVPELVEKNLEEIHRLLIQAIEKPLVDLNDVKSNFDECLQNTRSI
;
A
#
# COMPACT_ATOMS: atom_id res chain seq x y z
N MET A 1 5.95 59.36 0.97
CA MET A 1 5.08 58.65 0.01
C MET A 1 5.54 57.20 -0.04
N SER A 2 4.85 56.31 0.67
CA SER A 2 5.21 54.89 0.80
C SER A 2 4.65 54.09 -0.38
N SER A 3 5.52 53.47 -1.17
CA SER A 3 5.15 52.49 -2.18
C SER A 3 4.99 51.11 -1.54
N THR A 4 3.75 50.66 -1.36
CA THR A 4 3.42 49.28 -0.99
C THR A 4 3.55 48.38 -2.21
N ASN A 5 4.60 47.55 -2.25
CA ASN A 5 4.70 46.43 -3.18
C ASN A 5 3.65 45.37 -2.79
N SER A 6 2.52 45.34 -3.50
CA SER A 6 1.57 44.24 -3.44
C SER A 6 2.15 43.05 -4.22
N THR A 7 2.60 42.02 -3.51
CA THR A 7 3.00 40.74 -4.10
C THR A 7 1.76 39.99 -4.57
N LYS A 8 1.60 39.87 -5.89
CA LYS A 8 0.54 39.06 -6.50
C LYS A 8 0.76 37.57 -6.22
N PHE A 9 -0.32 36.83 -6.00
CA PHE A 9 -0.33 35.38 -5.93
C PHE A 9 -0.17 34.77 -7.35
N LEU A 10 0.85 33.94 -7.54
CA LEU A 10 1.23 33.34 -8.83
C LEU A 10 1.41 34.37 -9.98
N ASP A 11 1.89 35.57 -9.65
CA ASP A 11 2.16 36.70 -10.56
C ASP A 11 0.95 37.24 -11.38
N LEU A 12 -0.21 36.61 -11.25
CA LEU A 12 -1.41 36.87 -12.07
C LEU A 12 -2.64 37.25 -11.25
N PHE A 13 -2.70 36.84 -9.98
CA PHE A 13 -3.87 37.03 -9.11
C PHE A 13 -3.50 37.91 -7.91
N ASN A 14 -4.43 38.70 -7.40
CA ASN A 14 -4.15 39.54 -6.24
C ASN A 14 -4.10 38.72 -4.95
N ASP A 15 -4.89 37.65 -4.86
CA ASP A 15 -4.91 36.72 -3.73
C ASP A 15 -5.33 35.30 -4.15
N VAL A 16 -5.37 34.40 -3.16
CA VAL A 16 -5.71 32.99 -3.33
C VAL A 16 -7.19 32.80 -3.68
N ASP A 17 -8.07 33.67 -3.22
CA ASP A 17 -9.51 33.52 -3.41
C ASP A 17 -9.94 33.96 -4.81
N GLU A 18 -9.31 35.00 -5.36
CA GLU A 18 -9.42 35.38 -6.76
C GLU A 18 -8.94 34.24 -7.69
N TYR A 19 -7.82 33.60 -7.35
CA TYR A 19 -7.34 32.42 -8.07
C TYR A 19 -8.34 31.26 -8.01
N LYS A 20 -8.84 30.91 -6.82
CA LYS A 20 -9.85 29.84 -6.64
C LYS A 20 -11.10 30.11 -7.46
N GLN A 21 -11.64 31.33 -7.40
CA GLN A 21 -12.86 31.70 -8.10
C GLN A 21 -12.68 31.65 -9.62
N ALA A 22 -11.53 32.12 -10.13
CA ALA A 22 -11.20 32.02 -11.54
C ALA A 22 -11.09 30.57 -12.03
N ILE A 23 -10.44 29.70 -11.26
CA ILE A 23 -10.31 28.27 -11.58
C ILE A 23 -11.67 27.55 -11.51
N CYS A 24 -12.44 27.74 -10.44
CA CYS A 24 -13.77 27.13 -10.30
C CYS A 24 -14.69 27.51 -11.45
N THR A 25 -14.67 28.77 -11.89
CA THR A 25 -15.46 29.24 -13.04
C THR A 25 -15.06 28.50 -14.32
N LYS A 26 -13.76 28.32 -14.57
CA LYS A 26 -13.27 27.57 -15.73
C LYS A 26 -13.60 26.08 -15.66
N VAL A 27 -13.54 25.47 -14.48
CA VAL A 27 -13.94 24.07 -14.27
C VAL A 27 -15.42 23.89 -14.57
N VAL A 28 -16.28 24.80 -14.09
CA VAL A 28 -17.72 24.77 -14.38
C VAL A 28 -17.99 24.92 -15.88
N ASP A 29 -17.27 25.79 -16.59
CA ASP A 29 -17.40 25.93 -18.05
C ASP A 29 -16.98 24.65 -18.80
N VAL A 30 -15.94 23.97 -18.34
CA VAL A 30 -15.51 22.66 -18.87
C VAL A 30 -16.58 21.60 -18.65
N ILE A 31 -17.16 21.51 -17.44
CA ILE A 31 -18.23 20.57 -17.11
C ILE A 31 -19.47 20.82 -17.98
N ARG A 32 -19.89 22.08 -18.14
CA ARG A 32 -21.02 22.42 -19.03
C ARG A 32 -20.74 22.01 -20.48
N THR A 33 -19.51 22.21 -20.95
CA THR A 33 -19.12 21.85 -22.33
C THR A 33 -19.09 20.32 -22.51
N SER A 34 -18.58 19.58 -21.52
CA SER A 34 -18.58 18.12 -21.49
C SER A 34 -20.00 17.55 -21.49
N ASN A 35 -20.90 18.08 -20.67
CA ASN A 35 -22.30 17.63 -20.62
C ASN A 35 -23.04 17.88 -21.95
N ARG A 36 -22.69 18.93 -22.70
CA ARG A 36 -23.28 19.20 -24.02
C ARG A 36 -22.84 18.21 -25.11
N LEU A 37 -21.65 17.62 -24.98
CA LEU A 37 -21.16 16.59 -25.91
C LEU A 37 -21.97 15.28 -25.78
N GLY A 38 -22.50 14.98 -24.60
CA GLY A 38 -23.27 13.75 -24.34
C GLY A 38 -24.74 13.81 -24.76
N MET A 39 -25.25 14.93 -25.28
CA MET A 39 -26.69 15.13 -25.45
C MET A 39 -27.23 14.96 -26.87
N GLU A 40 -26.42 15.02 -27.93
CA GLU A 40 -26.94 14.85 -29.31
C GLU A 40 -25.94 14.16 -30.26
N ASN A 41 -26.40 13.11 -30.95
CA ASN A 41 -25.73 12.44 -32.08
C ASN A 41 -24.35 11.80 -31.80
N PHE A 42 -23.99 11.53 -30.54
CA PHE A 42 -22.68 10.95 -30.18
C PHE A 42 -22.37 9.66 -30.95
N ASP A 43 -23.32 8.71 -31.01
CA ASP A 43 -23.14 7.44 -31.75
C ASP A 43 -22.84 7.68 -33.24
N ARG A 44 -23.52 8.66 -33.85
CA ARG A 44 -23.33 9.01 -35.26
C ARG A 44 -21.99 9.73 -35.49
N ILE A 45 -21.53 10.54 -34.54
CA ILE A 45 -20.24 11.22 -34.58
C ILE A 45 -19.09 10.21 -34.42
N MET A 46 -19.26 9.19 -33.56
CA MET A 46 -18.28 8.13 -33.34
C MET A 46 -18.13 7.17 -34.52
N THR A 47 -19.09 7.13 -35.46
CA THR A 47 -18.92 6.40 -36.74
C THR A 47 -18.01 7.10 -37.75
N ILE A 48 -17.65 8.37 -37.53
CA ILE A 48 -16.74 9.13 -38.39
C ILE A 48 -15.33 8.98 -37.84
N GLU A 49 -14.48 8.23 -38.55
CA GLU A 49 -13.11 7.86 -38.15
C GLU A 49 -12.28 9.05 -37.62
N PHE A 50 -12.30 10.18 -38.33
CA PHE A 50 -11.60 11.41 -37.90
C PHE A 50 -12.11 11.96 -36.54
N CYS A 51 -13.43 11.91 -36.30
CA CYS A 51 -14.03 12.37 -35.05
C CYS A 51 -13.75 11.39 -33.92
N HIS A 52 -13.79 10.09 -34.21
CA HIS A 52 -13.44 9.02 -33.28
C HIS A 52 -12.01 9.19 -32.75
N ASP A 53 -11.02 9.34 -33.64
CA ASP A 53 -9.62 9.54 -33.27
C ASP A 53 -9.43 10.83 -32.47
N ARG A 54 -10.12 11.90 -32.86
CA ARG A 54 -10.01 13.18 -32.17
C ARG A 54 -10.61 13.14 -30.77
N ILE A 55 -11.73 12.46 -30.59
CA ILE A 55 -12.38 12.27 -29.29
C ILE A 55 -11.52 11.38 -28.40
N ASN A 56 -10.95 10.28 -28.91
CA ASN A 56 -10.04 9.42 -28.16
C ASN A 56 -8.78 10.19 -27.72
N GLN A 57 -8.15 10.97 -28.60
CA GLN A 57 -7.01 11.82 -28.23
C GLN A 57 -7.35 12.84 -27.14
N LEU A 58 -8.56 13.41 -27.17
CA LEU A 58 -8.99 14.36 -26.15
C LEU A 58 -9.35 13.67 -24.83
N SER A 59 -9.96 12.49 -24.90
CA SER A 59 -10.26 11.63 -23.75
C SER A 59 -8.97 11.23 -23.03
N GLU A 60 -7.98 10.73 -23.77
CA GLU A 60 -6.66 10.38 -23.23
C GLU A 60 -5.96 11.59 -22.59
N ARG A 61 -6.12 12.79 -23.16
CA ARG A 61 -5.60 14.01 -22.52
C ARG A 61 -6.30 14.35 -21.22
N ILE A 62 -7.59 14.10 -21.09
CA ILE A 62 -8.34 14.32 -19.85
C ILE A 62 -7.94 13.27 -18.82
N LEU A 63 -7.93 11.99 -19.19
CA LEU A 63 -7.49 10.88 -18.34
C LEU A 63 -6.06 11.10 -17.84
N HIS A 64 -5.15 11.50 -18.72
CA HIS A 64 -3.77 11.84 -18.36
C HIS A 64 -3.69 13.04 -17.40
N ARG A 65 -4.57 14.04 -17.52
CA ARG A 65 -4.62 15.17 -16.57
C ARG A 65 -5.16 14.75 -15.20
N ILE A 66 -6.15 13.87 -15.15
CA ILE A 66 -6.66 13.29 -13.90
C ILE A 66 -5.57 12.42 -13.24
N TYR A 67 -4.86 11.60 -14.02
CA TYR A 67 -3.68 10.86 -13.57
C TYR A 67 -2.55 11.77 -13.08
N GLN A 68 -2.31 12.91 -13.72
CA GLN A 68 -1.32 13.87 -13.20
C GLN A 68 -1.69 14.39 -11.80
N MET A 69 -2.99 14.53 -11.49
CA MET A 69 -3.45 14.88 -10.14
C MET A 69 -3.16 13.75 -9.13
N LYS A 70 -3.30 12.47 -9.53
CA LYS A 70 -2.91 11.28 -8.75
C LYS A 70 -1.44 11.25 -8.36
N SER A 71 -0.54 11.70 -9.24
CA SER A 71 0.91 11.62 -8.99
C SER A 71 1.39 12.39 -7.74
N HIS A 72 0.53 13.27 -7.20
CA HIS A 72 0.71 13.98 -5.93
C HIS A 72 0.18 13.21 -4.70
N ILE A 73 -0.49 12.08 -4.88
CA ILE A 73 -1.19 11.29 -3.84
C ILE A 73 -0.58 9.87 -3.72
N GLN A 74 -0.27 9.18 -4.82
CA GLN A 74 0.38 7.84 -4.83
C GLN A 74 1.03 7.53 -6.20
N SER A 75 1.96 6.56 -6.26
CA SER A 75 2.56 6.07 -7.50
C SER A 75 2.04 4.68 -7.89
N SER A 76 1.43 4.54 -9.06
CA SER A 76 1.26 3.25 -9.74
C SER A 76 1.32 3.42 -11.26
N ASP A 77 1.67 2.35 -11.98
CA ASP A 77 1.90 2.31 -13.44
C ASP A 77 0.59 2.37 -14.24
N TRP A 78 0.05 3.58 -14.43
CA TRP A 78 -1.23 3.86 -15.08
C TRP A 78 -1.34 3.44 -16.55
N ASP A 79 -0.22 3.49 -17.28
CA ASP A 79 -0.21 3.25 -18.71
C ASP A 79 -0.29 1.74 -19.05
N GLN A 80 -0.06 0.85 -18.08
CA GLN A 80 -0.20 -0.59 -18.23
C GLN A 80 -1.59 -1.11 -17.87
N LEU A 81 -2.48 -0.23 -17.42
CA LEU A 81 -3.81 -0.59 -16.93
C LEU A 81 -4.85 -0.50 -18.04
N ASP A 82 -5.78 -1.45 -18.02
CA ASP A 82 -6.96 -1.36 -18.87
C ASP A 82 -7.93 -0.25 -18.39
N SER A 83 -8.98 0.00 -19.16
CA SER A 83 -9.95 1.07 -18.86
C SER A 83 -10.68 0.87 -17.54
N ASP A 84 -10.88 -0.37 -17.11
CA ASP A 84 -11.61 -0.71 -15.87
C ASP A 84 -10.67 -0.57 -14.67
N GLU A 85 -9.42 -1.01 -14.79
CA GLU A 85 -8.35 -0.80 -13.80
C GLU A 85 -8.02 0.69 -13.61
N LYS A 86 -8.07 1.48 -14.71
CA LYS A 86 -7.96 2.94 -14.63
C LYS A 86 -9.12 3.55 -13.86
N LEU A 87 -10.35 3.07 -14.07
CA LEU A 87 -11.52 3.53 -13.34
C LEU A 87 -11.46 3.16 -11.85
N GLU A 88 -11.00 1.95 -11.53
CA GLU A 88 -10.77 1.46 -10.15
C GLU A 88 -9.84 2.42 -9.40
N GLN A 89 -8.70 2.75 -10.02
CA GLN A 89 -7.77 3.70 -9.42
C GLN A 89 -8.35 5.11 -9.25
N LEU A 90 -9.23 5.57 -10.16
CA LEU A 90 -9.90 6.87 -10.00
C LEU A 90 -10.86 6.89 -8.81
N VAL A 91 -11.54 5.79 -8.56
CA VAL A 91 -12.42 5.64 -7.40
C VAL A 91 -11.61 5.68 -6.11
N ASP A 92 -10.50 4.92 -6.03
CA ASP A 92 -9.62 4.91 -4.85
C ASP A 92 -9.02 6.30 -4.53
N ILE A 93 -8.66 7.05 -5.56
CA ILE A 93 -8.15 8.42 -5.42
C ILE A 93 -9.23 9.34 -4.87
N ASN A 94 -10.46 9.22 -5.38
CA ASN A 94 -11.58 10.03 -4.96
C ASN A 94 -11.92 9.76 -3.50
N ASP A 95 -11.89 8.49 -3.08
CA ASP A 95 -12.07 8.07 -1.70
C ASP A 95 -10.97 8.66 -0.78
N THR A 96 -9.70 8.55 -1.18
CA THR A 96 -8.57 9.15 -0.44
C THR A 96 -8.70 10.67 -0.30
N LEU A 97 -9.20 11.36 -1.34
CA LEU A 97 -9.43 12.81 -1.30
C LEU A 97 -10.60 13.18 -0.38
N PHE A 98 -11.72 12.47 -0.47
CA PHE A 98 -12.84 12.68 0.42
C PHE A 98 -12.47 12.39 1.88
N GLU A 99 -11.60 11.42 2.14
CA GLU A 99 -11.06 11.15 3.47
C GLU A 99 -10.23 12.31 4.02
N ARG A 100 -9.34 12.88 3.20
CA ARG A 100 -8.55 14.06 3.60
C ARG A 100 -9.45 15.28 3.87
N ILE A 101 -10.49 15.46 3.06
CA ILE A 101 -11.46 16.54 3.24
C ILE A 101 -12.28 16.31 4.51
N ALA A 102 -12.78 15.10 4.74
CA ALA A 102 -13.52 14.75 5.95
C ALA A 102 -12.66 14.95 7.20
N SER A 103 -11.41 14.46 7.22
CA SER A 103 -10.50 14.70 8.34
C SER A 103 -10.24 16.20 8.57
N ALA A 104 -10.09 16.99 7.51
CA ALA A 104 -9.86 18.42 7.62
C ALA A 104 -11.12 19.18 8.10
N LEU A 105 -12.31 18.70 7.75
CA LEU A 105 -13.58 19.21 8.26
C LEU A 105 -13.78 18.84 9.73
N ASP A 106 -13.49 17.61 10.14
CA ASP A 106 -13.52 17.18 11.55
C ASP A 106 -12.54 17.97 12.43
N ASP A 107 -11.38 18.32 11.86
CA ASP A 107 -10.40 19.23 12.46
C ASP A 107 -10.94 20.66 12.61
N ALA A 108 -11.66 21.16 11.60
CA ALA A 108 -12.23 22.51 11.57
C ALA A 108 -13.47 22.67 12.45
N ASP A 109 -14.31 21.63 12.56
CA ASP A 109 -15.53 21.60 13.37
C ASP A 109 -15.25 21.38 14.86
N GLY A 110 -13.98 21.24 15.25
CA GLY A 110 -13.58 21.13 16.66
C GLY A 110 -13.99 19.82 17.32
N LEU A 111 -14.37 18.79 16.55
CA LEU A 111 -14.67 17.46 17.07
C LEU A 111 -13.43 16.78 17.68
N LYS A 112 -12.22 17.21 17.28
CA LYS A 112 -10.95 16.85 17.95
C LYS A 112 -10.63 17.66 19.23
N GLN A 113 -11.48 18.62 19.64
CA GLN A 113 -11.30 19.39 20.89
C GLN A 113 -12.10 18.84 22.09
N SER A 114 -12.47 17.56 22.10
CA SER A 114 -12.86 16.90 23.34
C SER A 114 -11.61 16.34 24.04
N SER A 115 -11.14 17.09 25.04
CA SER A 115 -10.01 16.80 25.95
C SER A 115 -8.61 16.88 25.35
N VAL A 116 -8.14 18.10 25.07
CA VAL A 116 -6.70 18.39 25.11
C VAL A 116 -6.25 18.34 26.56
N SER A 117 -6.10 17.12 27.10
CA SER A 117 -5.00 16.85 28.00
C SER A 117 -3.73 17.10 27.19
N THR A 118 -2.75 17.80 27.77
CA THR A 118 -1.47 18.08 27.13
C THR A 118 -0.88 16.78 26.58
N VAL A 119 -1.04 16.53 25.27
CA VAL A 119 -0.50 15.33 24.62
C VAL A 119 1.01 15.48 24.62
N VAL A 120 1.64 14.95 25.66
CA VAL A 120 3.02 14.49 25.57
C VAL A 120 3.03 13.57 24.36
N ARG A 121 3.64 13.98 23.25
CA ARG A 121 3.91 13.08 22.12
C ARG A 121 4.62 11.88 22.72
N GLN A 122 3.89 10.78 22.87
CA GLN A 122 4.48 9.56 23.40
C GLN A 122 5.56 9.16 22.40
N VAL A 123 6.83 9.22 22.83
CA VAL A 123 7.95 8.88 21.97
C VAL A 123 7.88 7.38 21.75
N VAL A 124 7.34 6.98 20.61
CA VAL A 124 7.27 5.56 20.22
C VAL A 124 8.68 5.10 19.90
N ILE A 125 9.24 4.30 20.81
CA ILE A 125 10.52 3.64 20.59
C ILE A 125 10.34 2.65 19.44
N LYS A 126 11.29 2.65 18.50
CA LYS A 126 11.31 1.79 17.33
C LYS A 126 11.24 0.30 17.74
N PRO A 127 10.14 -0.42 17.44
CA PRO A 127 10.01 -1.84 17.82
C PRO A 127 11.12 -2.72 17.25
N GLN A 128 11.64 -2.38 16.06
CA GLN A 128 12.69 -3.13 15.38
C GLN A 128 13.97 -3.28 16.21
N LEU A 129 14.23 -2.37 17.16
CA LEU A 129 15.38 -2.47 18.07
C LEU A 129 15.30 -3.67 19.03
N LYS A 130 14.10 -4.23 19.22
CA LYS A 130 13.86 -5.40 20.07
C LYS A 130 13.78 -6.72 19.30
N PHE A 131 13.79 -6.69 17.97
CA PHE A 131 13.73 -7.91 17.16
C PHE A 131 15.00 -8.75 17.39
N LYS A 132 14.84 -10.07 17.55
CA LYS A 132 15.99 -10.99 17.74
C LYS A 132 16.90 -10.99 16.52
N HIS A 133 16.31 -10.90 15.33
CA HIS A 133 17.02 -10.82 14.06
C HIS A 133 16.97 -9.41 13.49
N LYS A 134 18.13 -8.88 13.10
CA LYS A 134 18.21 -7.57 12.44
C LYS A 134 17.54 -7.64 11.06
N ILE A 135 16.90 -6.53 10.69
CA ILE A 135 16.29 -6.38 9.36
C ILE A 135 17.41 -6.19 8.34
N ASP A 136 17.34 -6.97 7.26
CA ASP A 136 18.26 -6.87 6.14
C ASP A 136 17.65 -6.05 5.01
N ASN A 137 18.03 -4.76 4.96
CA ASN A 137 17.68 -3.81 3.91
C ASN A 137 18.71 -3.77 2.75
N SER A 138 19.66 -4.72 2.71
CA SER A 138 20.69 -4.73 1.68
C SER A 138 20.14 -5.05 0.29
N THR A 139 20.87 -4.61 -0.74
CA THR A 139 20.57 -4.88 -2.16
C THR A 139 21.30 -6.12 -2.69
N GLN A 140 22.31 -6.63 -1.97
CA GLN A 140 23.17 -7.69 -2.48
C GLN A 140 22.50 -9.07 -2.45
N ILE A 141 21.63 -9.31 -1.46
CA ILE A 141 20.99 -10.60 -1.24
C ILE A 141 19.49 -10.44 -1.49
N PRO A 142 18.87 -11.23 -2.39
CA PRO A 142 17.41 -11.24 -2.57
C PRO A 142 16.69 -11.62 -1.27
N PHE A 143 15.37 -11.46 -1.24
CA PHE A 143 14.59 -12.01 -0.13
C PHE A 143 14.71 -13.53 -0.12
N ILE A 144 14.97 -14.09 1.06
CA ILE A 144 15.02 -15.53 1.26
C ILE A 144 13.90 -15.94 2.22
N PRO A 145 13.05 -16.92 1.86
CA PRO A 145 12.00 -17.44 2.72
C PRO A 145 12.46 -17.74 4.15
N LYS A 146 11.72 -17.21 5.13
CA LYS A 146 11.96 -17.42 6.56
C LYS A 146 11.49 -18.78 7.10
N ILE A 147 10.76 -19.54 6.28
CA ILE A 147 10.20 -20.83 6.68
C ILE A 147 11.30 -21.85 7.03
N ARG A 148 11.10 -22.57 8.13
CA ARG A 148 11.99 -23.67 8.58
C ARG A 148 11.25 -24.98 8.83
N ASN A 149 9.93 -24.91 9.00
CA ASN A 149 9.03 -26.05 9.07
C ASN A 149 7.91 -25.84 8.06
N LYS A 150 7.59 -26.88 7.28
CA LYS A 150 6.57 -26.85 6.24
C LYS A 150 5.45 -27.86 6.60
N PRO A 151 4.53 -27.52 7.52
CA PRO A 151 3.37 -28.37 7.80
C PRO A 151 2.47 -28.54 6.57
N HIS A 152 1.70 -29.62 6.50
CA HIS A 152 0.80 -29.93 5.37
C HIS A 152 1.49 -30.00 4.00
N ALA A 153 2.80 -30.26 3.98
CA ALA A 153 3.58 -30.38 2.76
C ALA A 153 3.14 -31.60 1.92
N GLN A 154 2.86 -31.36 0.65
CA GLN A 154 2.86 -32.41 -0.38
C GLN A 154 4.30 -32.64 -0.87
N ILE A 155 5.08 -31.57 -0.97
CA ILE A 155 6.51 -31.61 -1.33
C ILE A 155 7.32 -31.14 -0.12
N PRO A 156 8.23 -31.98 0.42
CA PRO A 156 9.05 -31.63 1.56
C PRO A 156 9.85 -30.35 1.33
N LEU A 157 10.06 -29.57 2.40
CA LEU A 157 11.00 -28.46 2.36
C LEU A 157 12.43 -29.02 2.14
N PRO A 158 13.25 -28.42 1.26
CA PRO A 158 14.61 -28.90 1.04
C PRO A 158 15.41 -28.98 2.35
N MET A 159 16.14 -30.08 2.54
CA MET A 159 16.81 -30.40 3.81
C MET A 159 17.82 -29.34 4.27
N PHE A 160 18.40 -28.59 3.33
CA PHE A 160 19.30 -27.50 3.69
C PHE A 160 18.56 -26.33 4.34
N MET A 161 17.30 -26.05 3.96
CA MET A 161 16.50 -24.97 4.57
C MET A 161 16.08 -25.31 6.00
N THR A 162 15.87 -26.59 6.32
CA THR A 162 15.50 -27.03 7.69
C THR A 162 16.70 -27.04 8.65
N GLN A 163 17.92 -27.18 8.12
CA GLN A 163 19.17 -27.26 8.92
C GLN A 163 19.92 -25.92 9.02
N MET A 164 19.54 -24.91 8.24
CA MET A 164 20.16 -23.59 8.29
C MET A 164 19.69 -22.80 9.51
N ASN A 165 20.65 -22.39 10.35
CA ASN A 165 20.43 -21.32 11.32
C ASN A 165 20.02 -20.04 10.58
N PHE A 166 19.32 -19.11 11.24
CA PHE A 166 18.90 -17.80 10.68
C PHE A 166 20.05 -16.87 10.28
N GLU A 167 21.27 -17.39 10.13
CA GLU A 167 22.43 -16.70 9.57
C GLU A 167 22.16 -16.33 8.10
N PRO A 168 22.67 -15.16 7.65
CA PRO A 168 22.47 -14.74 6.27
C PRO A 168 23.09 -15.74 5.32
N ILE A 169 22.25 -16.25 4.41
CA ILE A 169 22.67 -17.12 3.31
C ILE A 169 23.47 -16.24 2.34
N GLY A 170 24.77 -16.51 2.26
CA GLY A 170 25.66 -15.83 1.33
C GLY A 170 25.32 -16.14 -0.13
N LEU A 171 25.81 -15.29 -1.04
CA LEU A 171 25.66 -15.47 -2.49
C LEU A 171 26.08 -16.86 -2.98
N ASP A 172 27.14 -17.43 -2.38
CA ASP A 172 27.65 -18.77 -2.73
C ASP A 172 26.61 -19.89 -2.58
N LEU A 173 25.70 -19.77 -1.61
CA LEU A 173 24.63 -20.74 -1.39
C LEU A 173 23.47 -20.54 -2.37
N LEU A 174 23.18 -19.30 -2.75
CA LEU A 174 22.18 -18.98 -3.77
C LEU A 174 22.61 -19.49 -5.16
N GLU A 175 23.89 -19.40 -5.50
CA GLU A 175 24.42 -19.97 -6.74
C GLU A 175 24.32 -21.50 -6.75
N LYS A 176 24.48 -22.13 -5.58
CA LYS A 176 24.43 -23.59 -5.46
C LYS A 176 23.01 -24.14 -5.43
N TYR A 177 22.06 -23.38 -4.86
CA TYR A 177 20.66 -23.78 -4.66
C TYR A 177 19.70 -22.64 -5.05
N PRO A 178 19.57 -22.31 -6.34
CA PRO A 178 18.70 -21.23 -6.81
C PRO A 178 17.21 -21.44 -6.46
N GLU A 179 16.78 -22.69 -6.29
CA GLU A 179 15.43 -23.08 -5.90
C GLU A 179 15.01 -22.56 -4.51
N ILE A 180 15.95 -22.06 -3.70
CA ILE A 180 15.64 -21.47 -2.39
C ILE A 180 14.76 -20.21 -2.50
N LEU A 181 14.76 -19.57 -3.67
CA LEU A 181 13.95 -18.38 -3.95
C LEU A 181 12.53 -18.74 -4.39
N ASP A 182 12.26 -20.02 -4.66
CA ASP A 182 10.93 -20.46 -5.08
C ASP A 182 9.93 -20.36 -3.93
N HIS A 183 8.67 -20.12 -4.28
CA HIS A 183 7.60 -20.06 -3.31
C HIS A 183 7.44 -21.44 -2.61
N PRO A 184 7.65 -21.54 -1.27
CA PRO A 184 7.72 -22.83 -0.59
C PRO A 184 6.47 -23.72 -0.73
N TYR A 185 5.29 -23.13 -0.88
CA TYR A 185 4.01 -23.84 -1.05
C TYR A 185 3.45 -23.78 -2.48
N ALA A 186 4.26 -23.44 -3.49
CA ALA A 186 3.77 -23.26 -4.86
C ALA A 186 2.92 -24.44 -5.34
N ASN A 187 3.43 -25.65 -5.17
CA ASN A 187 2.76 -26.86 -5.63
C ASN A 187 1.47 -27.16 -4.84
N GLU A 188 1.48 -26.98 -3.52
CA GLU A 188 0.29 -27.15 -2.68
C GLU A 188 -0.81 -26.14 -3.05
N ILE A 189 -0.45 -24.89 -3.36
CA ILE A 189 -1.42 -23.86 -3.77
C ILE A 189 -1.94 -24.14 -5.18
N THR A 190 -1.07 -24.44 -6.14
CA THR A 190 -1.48 -24.69 -7.53
C THR A 190 -2.37 -25.93 -7.65
N SER A 191 -2.07 -26.99 -6.90
CA SER A 191 -2.87 -28.23 -6.90
C SER A 191 -4.13 -28.18 -6.04
N PHE A 192 -4.28 -27.15 -5.19
CA PHE A 192 -5.43 -27.02 -4.32
C PHE A 192 -6.71 -26.81 -5.11
N GLU A 193 -7.73 -27.58 -4.78
CA GLU A 193 -9.11 -27.38 -5.22
C GLU A 193 -10.03 -27.37 -4.00
N PRO A 194 -11.01 -26.45 -3.95
CA PRO A 194 -11.97 -26.38 -2.86
C PRO A 194 -12.86 -27.63 -2.83
N ASP A 195 -13.23 -28.08 -1.63
CA ASP A 195 -14.11 -29.23 -1.44
C ASP A 195 -15.51 -28.97 -2.03
N GLU A 196 -16.15 -30.00 -2.58
CA GLU A 196 -17.50 -29.89 -3.17
C GLU A 196 -18.58 -29.46 -2.16
N THR A 197 -18.33 -29.61 -0.85
CA THR A 197 -19.21 -29.12 0.21
C THR A 197 -19.22 -27.59 0.30
N VAL A 198 -18.07 -26.92 0.11
CA VAL A 198 -17.98 -25.45 0.15
C VAL A 198 -18.43 -24.78 -1.15
N LEU A 199 -18.65 -25.57 -2.20
CA LEU A 199 -19.13 -25.12 -3.51
C LEU A 199 -20.66 -25.15 -3.64
N LYS A 200 -21.37 -25.25 -2.53
CA LYS A 200 -22.85 -25.28 -2.48
C LYS A 200 -23.36 -24.10 -1.68
N LEU A 201 -24.65 -23.81 -1.85
CA LEU A 201 -25.36 -22.90 -0.96
C LEU A 201 -25.23 -23.45 0.47
N GLY A 202 -24.80 -22.56 1.36
CA GLY A 202 -24.67 -22.88 2.78
C GLY A 202 -25.48 -21.91 3.62
N ASP A 203 -25.64 -22.26 4.89
CA ASP A 203 -26.34 -21.42 5.85
C ASP A 203 -25.59 -20.10 6.08
N LEU A 204 -26.36 -19.07 6.37
CA LEU A 204 -25.84 -17.75 6.71
C LEU A 204 -25.71 -17.63 8.23
N HIS A 205 -24.49 -17.45 8.72
CA HIS A 205 -24.23 -17.34 10.16
C HIS A 205 -23.87 -15.90 10.51
N PHE A 206 -24.87 -15.09 10.84
CA PHE A 206 -24.61 -13.73 11.32
C PHE A 206 -23.92 -13.77 12.69
N PRO A 207 -22.81 -13.06 12.90
CA PRO A 207 -22.06 -13.13 14.16
C PRO A 207 -22.84 -12.44 15.30
N LYS A 208 -22.43 -12.72 16.53
CA LYS A 208 -22.88 -11.91 17.69
C LYS A 208 -22.37 -10.49 17.54
N THR A 209 -22.86 -9.54 18.35
CA THR A 209 -22.25 -8.21 18.33
C THR A 209 -20.83 -8.26 18.88
N ILE A 210 -20.00 -7.29 18.53
CA ILE A 210 -18.62 -7.16 19.01
C ILE A 210 -18.56 -7.14 20.54
N GLU A 211 -19.50 -6.46 21.20
CA GLU A 211 -19.55 -6.35 22.66
C GLU A 211 -19.87 -7.69 23.35
N GLN A 212 -20.51 -8.62 22.63
CA GLN A 212 -20.89 -9.95 23.12
C GLN A 212 -19.88 -11.03 22.72
N THR A 213 -18.92 -10.69 21.88
CA THR A 213 -17.93 -11.64 21.35
C THR A 213 -16.66 -11.56 22.16
N LYS A 214 -16.13 -12.72 22.53
CA LYS A 214 -14.88 -12.78 23.27
C LYS A 214 -13.75 -12.36 22.34
N CYS A 215 -13.05 -11.30 22.72
CA CYS A 215 -11.87 -10.79 22.02
C CYS A 215 -10.63 -10.98 22.91
N LEU A 216 -9.67 -11.78 22.46
CA LEU A 216 -8.42 -12.04 23.17
C LEU A 216 -7.27 -11.25 22.53
N PHE A 217 -6.60 -10.42 23.32
CA PHE A 217 -5.33 -9.82 22.92
C PHE A 217 -4.20 -10.82 23.14
N VAL A 218 -3.41 -11.10 22.12
CA VAL A 218 -2.40 -12.16 22.07
C VAL A 218 -1.02 -11.54 21.93
N ASP A 219 -0.31 -11.37 23.05
CA ASP A 219 1.01 -10.73 23.11
C ASP A 219 2.09 -11.57 23.83
N THR A 220 1.71 -12.75 24.31
CA THR A 220 2.61 -13.73 24.94
C THR A 220 2.49 -15.12 24.30
N THR A 221 3.51 -15.96 24.48
CA THR A 221 3.50 -17.35 24.00
C THR A 221 2.35 -18.17 24.59
N ASP A 222 1.94 -17.88 25.83
CA ASP A 222 0.85 -18.58 26.50
C ASP A 222 -0.52 -18.19 25.90
N THR A 223 -0.73 -16.90 25.65
CA THR A 223 -1.92 -16.43 24.92
C THR A 223 -1.93 -16.92 23.48
N LEU A 224 -0.76 -17.02 22.84
CA LEU A 224 -0.63 -17.56 21.48
C LEU A 224 -1.02 -19.04 21.45
N LYS A 225 -0.55 -19.83 22.40
CA LYS A 225 -0.96 -21.23 22.55
C LYS A 225 -2.46 -21.36 22.78
N THR A 226 -3.03 -20.54 23.67
CA THR A 226 -4.47 -20.53 23.94
C THR A 226 -5.29 -20.25 22.67
N MET A 227 -4.84 -19.29 21.86
CA MET A 227 -5.44 -19.00 20.55
C MET A 227 -5.28 -20.19 19.59
N MET A 228 -4.07 -20.77 19.47
CA MET A 228 -3.79 -21.92 18.61
C MET A 228 -4.73 -23.10 18.93
N ASP A 229 -4.87 -23.45 20.22
CA ASP A 229 -5.75 -24.53 20.66
C ASP A 229 -7.20 -24.30 20.18
N HIS A 230 -7.69 -23.05 20.16
CA HIS A 230 -9.02 -22.70 19.64
C HIS A 230 -9.11 -22.75 18.12
N ILE A 231 -8.17 -22.11 17.41
CA ILE A 231 -8.24 -21.98 15.94
C ILE A 231 -7.97 -23.30 15.22
N GLU A 232 -7.25 -24.24 15.84
CA GLU A 232 -7.03 -25.59 15.31
C GLU A 232 -8.32 -26.42 15.20
N MET A 233 -9.35 -26.07 15.96
CA MET A 233 -10.67 -26.71 15.92
C MET A 233 -11.64 -26.08 14.91
N GLN A 234 -11.24 -25.02 14.22
CA GLN A 234 -12.13 -24.28 13.30
C GLN A 234 -11.99 -24.78 11.86
N SER A 235 -13.09 -24.72 11.10
CA SER A 235 -13.11 -25.02 9.66
C SER A 235 -12.77 -23.81 8.80
N GLU A 236 -12.89 -22.60 9.33
CA GLU A 236 -12.71 -21.35 8.61
C GLU A 236 -12.36 -20.21 9.57
N LEU A 237 -11.55 -19.28 9.08
CA LEU A 237 -11.05 -18.11 9.82
C LEU A 237 -11.05 -16.89 8.90
N ALA A 238 -11.38 -15.73 9.44
CA ALA A 238 -11.17 -14.44 8.80
C ALA A 238 -9.86 -13.83 9.32
N ILE A 239 -9.07 -13.23 8.43
CA ILE A 239 -7.76 -12.68 8.76
C ILE A 239 -7.58 -11.31 8.11
N ASP A 240 -6.93 -10.41 8.84
CA ASP A 240 -6.48 -9.10 8.36
C ASP A 240 -5.16 -8.71 9.07
N LEU A 241 -4.47 -7.67 8.56
CA LEU A 241 -3.21 -7.19 9.11
C LEU A 241 -3.15 -5.67 9.18
N GLU A 242 -2.48 -5.16 10.21
CA GLU A 242 -2.08 -3.75 10.26
C GLU A 242 -0.60 -3.59 9.97
N HIS A 243 -0.27 -2.75 8.99
CA HIS A 243 1.11 -2.56 8.53
C HIS A 243 1.60 -1.13 8.72
N HIS A 244 2.86 -0.98 9.11
CA HIS A 244 3.52 0.32 9.24
C HIS A 244 4.74 0.42 8.33
N SER A 245 4.78 1.46 7.50
CA SER A 245 5.89 1.72 6.57
C SER A 245 6.60 3.05 6.81
N TYR A 246 6.02 4.01 7.54
CA TYR A 246 6.64 5.34 7.66
C TYR A 246 7.99 5.32 8.40
N ARG A 247 8.12 4.47 9.43
CA ARG A 247 9.33 4.32 10.25
C ARG A 247 10.07 3.00 10.03
N SER A 248 10.06 2.52 8.78
CA SER A 248 10.78 1.33 8.31
C SER A 248 11.04 1.43 6.81
N TYR A 249 12.13 0.83 6.31
CA TYR A 249 12.41 0.85 4.88
C TYR A 249 11.51 -0.11 4.10
N GLN A 250 11.44 -1.36 4.53
CA GLN A 250 10.60 -2.41 3.92
C GLN A 250 9.18 -2.45 4.51
N GLY A 251 8.94 -1.67 5.57
CA GLY A 251 7.74 -1.77 6.41
C GLY A 251 7.75 -3.01 7.31
N PHE A 252 6.78 -3.09 8.22
CA PHE A 252 6.54 -4.27 9.04
C PHE A 252 5.09 -4.33 9.53
N THR A 253 4.59 -5.54 9.72
CA THR A 253 3.29 -5.81 10.30
C THR A 253 3.33 -5.55 11.81
N CYS A 254 2.34 -4.82 12.30
CA CYS A 254 2.20 -4.37 13.68
C CYS A 254 1.09 -5.07 14.46
N LEU A 255 0.07 -5.58 13.75
CA LEU A 255 -1.04 -6.33 14.31
C LEU A 255 -1.50 -7.37 13.28
N MET A 256 -2.03 -8.47 13.75
CA MET A 256 -2.79 -9.42 12.94
C MET A 256 -4.10 -9.69 13.65
N GLN A 257 -5.18 -9.71 12.88
CA GLN A 257 -6.52 -9.96 13.37
C GLN A 257 -6.96 -11.34 12.87
N ILE A 258 -7.52 -12.15 13.76
CA ILE A 258 -8.11 -13.43 13.39
C ILE A 258 -9.48 -13.54 14.03
N SER A 259 -10.51 -13.77 13.23
CA SER A 259 -11.86 -14.08 13.71
C SER A 259 -12.24 -15.50 13.33
N SER A 260 -12.71 -16.23 14.32
CA SER A 260 -13.49 -17.45 14.11
C SER A 260 -14.98 -17.11 14.11
N ARG A 261 -15.86 -18.10 13.95
CA ARG A 261 -17.31 -17.88 14.09
C ARG A 261 -17.75 -17.48 15.51
N THR A 262 -16.88 -17.64 16.52
CA THR A 262 -17.27 -17.52 17.94
C THR A 262 -16.38 -16.60 18.78
N GLU A 263 -15.13 -16.38 18.38
CA GLU A 263 -14.13 -15.59 19.10
C GLU A 263 -13.26 -14.79 18.12
N ASP A 264 -12.80 -13.63 18.58
CA ASP A 264 -11.87 -12.73 17.88
C ASP A 264 -10.52 -12.68 18.60
N PHE A 265 -9.45 -12.49 17.84
CA PHE A 265 -8.08 -12.45 18.33
C PHE A 265 -7.33 -11.27 17.73
N LEU A 266 -6.68 -10.47 18.58
CA LEU A 266 -5.80 -9.38 18.17
C LEU A 266 -4.38 -9.75 18.57
N ILE A 267 -3.57 -10.12 17.59
CA ILE A 267 -2.22 -10.64 17.80
C ILE A 267 -1.19 -9.52 17.68
N ASP A 268 -0.44 -9.27 18.76
CA ASP A 268 0.71 -8.37 18.75
C ASP A 268 1.88 -9.01 18.02
N THR A 269 1.95 -8.75 16.72
CA THR A 269 2.99 -9.28 15.83
C THR A 269 4.37 -8.68 16.07
N LEU A 270 4.47 -7.59 16.84
CA LEU A 270 5.74 -7.02 17.27
C LEU A 270 6.33 -7.79 18.45
N ALA A 271 5.47 -8.19 19.39
CA ALA A 271 5.87 -8.96 20.57
C ALA A 271 6.17 -10.43 20.22
N LEU A 272 5.39 -11.01 19.31
CA LEU A 272 5.45 -12.44 18.96
C LEU A 272 6.14 -12.73 17.61
N ARG A 273 6.91 -11.77 17.10
CA ARG A 273 7.44 -11.80 15.72
C ARG A 273 8.14 -13.10 15.34
N ASP A 274 8.88 -13.72 16.25
CA ASP A 274 9.67 -14.92 15.98
C ASP A 274 8.89 -16.22 16.23
N GLU A 275 7.75 -16.12 16.90
CA GLU A 275 6.91 -17.22 17.37
C GLU A 275 5.76 -17.51 16.38
N LEU A 276 5.38 -16.55 15.54
CA LEU A 276 4.20 -16.65 14.66
C LEU A 276 4.33 -17.66 13.52
N SER A 277 5.53 -18.17 13.22
CA SER A 277 5.71 -19.22 12.20
C SER A 277 4.87 -20.49 12.48
N ILE A 278 4.44 -20.71 13.72
CA ILE A 278 3.51 -21.79 14.12
C ILE A 278 2.14 -21.69 13.43
N LEU A 279 1.71 -20.50 13.01
CA LEU A 279 0.44 -20.29 12.30
C LEU A 279 0.38 -21.04 10.97
N ASN A 280 1.52 -21.43 10.37
CA ASN A 280 1.54 -22.31 9.21
C ASN A 280 0.77 -23.62 9.46
N ASN A 281 0.70 -24.12 10.70
CA ASN A 281 -0.11 -25.31 11.02
C ASN A 281 -1.59 -25.17 10.64
N ILE A 282 -2.11 -23.94 10.52
CA ILE A 282 -3.49 -23.66 10.12
C ILE A 282 -3.57 -22.89 8.79
N PHE A 283 -2.70 -21.91 8.57
CA PHE A 283 -2.73 -21.11 7.35
C PHE A 283 -2.38 -21.93 6.10
N THR A 284 -1.60 -23.02 6.23
CA THR A 284 -1.31 -23.92 5.11
C THR A 284 -2.09 -25.23 5.16
N ASN A 285 -2.98 -25.41 6.16
CA ASN A 285 -3.89 -26.54 6.20
C ASN A 285 -4.96 -26.38 5.11
N PRO A 286 -5.00 -27.25 4.07
CA PRO A 286 -5.96 -27.11 2.98
C PRO A 286 -7.42 -27.34 3.43
N LYS A 287 -7.65 -27.95 4.60
CA LYS A 287 -8.99 -28.21 5.13
C LYS A 287 -9.61 -27.02 5.87
N VAL A 288 -8.81 -26.00 6.20
CA VAL A 288 -9.29 -24.79 6.89
C VAL A 288 -9.34 -23.67 5.87
N LEU A 289 -10.48 -23.02 5.71
CA LEU A 289 -10.60 -21.86 4.84
C LEU A 289 -10.03 -20.60 5.51
N LYS A 290 -9.23 -19.82 4.78
CA LYS A 290 -8.78 -18.49 5.21
C LYS A 290 -9.47 -17.42 4.38
N VAL A 291 -10.28 -16.60 5.02
CA VAL A 291 -11.00 -15.50 4.37
C VAL A 291 -10.25 -14.20 4.60
N PHE A 292 -9.97 -13.49 3.51
CA PHE A 292 -9.35 -12.17 3.53
C PHE A 292 -10.21 -11.18 2.71
N HIS A 293 -9.85 -9.90 2.78
CA HIS A 293 -10.38 -8.86 1.90
C HIS A 293 -9.22 -8.06 1.28
N GLY A 294 -8.93 -8.27 0.00
CA GLY A 294 -7.86 -7.55 -0.70
C GLY A 294 -6.46 -7.96 -0.24
N ALA A 295 -6.19 -9.27 -0.21
CA ALA A 295 -5.04 -9.88 0.48
C ALA A 295 -3.68 -9.71 -0.22
N ASP A 296 -3.61 -8.93 -1.30
CA ASP A 296 -2.44 -8.80 -2.18
C ASP A 296 -1.15 -8.46 -1.42
N TRP A 297 -1.23 -7.50 -0.50
CA TRP A 297 -0.09 -7.11 0.32
C TRP A 297 0.06 -7.99 1.57
N ASP A 298 -1.04 -8.48 2.14
CA ASP A 298 -1.03 -9.30 3.33
C ASP A 298 -0.23 -10.59 3.13
N VAL A 299 -0.42 -11.24 1.98
CA VAL A 299 0.34 -12.43 1.60
C VAL A 299 1.84 -12.14 1.60
N GLU A 300 2.27 -11.02 1.01
CA GLU A 300 3.68 -10.67 0.96
C GLU A 300 4.24 -10.29 2.34
N TRP A 301 3.45 -9.58 3.16
CA TRP A 301 3.84 -9.20 4.52
C TRP A 301 3.98 -10.41 5.44
N LEU A 302 3.05 -11.38 5.38
CA LEU A 302 3.11 -12.64 6.14
C LEU A 302 4.40 -13.42 5.82
N GLN A 303 4.77 -13.49 4.55
CA GLN A 303 6.00 -14.15 4.12
C GLN A 303 7.24 -13.38 4.62
N LYS A 304 7.30 -12.08 4.33
CA LYS A 304 8.43 -11.20 4.65
C LYS A 304 8.70 -11.20 6.15
N ASP A 305 7.67 -11.07 6.98
CA ASP A 305 7.83 -10.84 8.41
C ASP A 305 7.94 -12.12 9.20
N PHE A 306 7.09 -13.12 8.91
CA PHE A 306 6.90 -14.30 9.76
C PHE A 306 7.20 -15.64 9.06
N GLY A 307 7.41 -15.63 7.74
CA GLY A 307 7.55 -16.87 6.95
C GLY A 307 6.25 -17.68 6.93
N ILE A 308 5.11 -16.99 6.95
CA ILE A 308 3.77 -17.60 6.90
C ILE A 308 3.27 -17.61 5.45
N TYR A 309 2.64 -18.71 5.06
CA TYR A 309 2.07 -18.92 3.73
C TYR A 309 0.61 -19.34 3.85
N ILE A 310 -0.15 -19.21 2.77
CA ILE A 310 -1.60 -19.46 2.77
C ILE A 310 -1.95 -20.49 1.69
N VAL A 311 -2.68 -21.53 2.08
CA VAL A 311 -3.30 -22.53 1.18
C VAL A 311 -4.78 -22.56 1.51
N ASN A 312 -5.69 -22.64 0.52
CA ASN A 312 -7.13 -22.50 0.73
C ASN A 312 -7.53 -21.10 1.24
N MET A 313 -7.42 -20.11 0.36
CA MET A 313 -7.85 -18.73 0.62
C MET A 313 -9.09 -18.39 -0.21
N PHE A 314 -9.99 -17.62 0.38
CA PHE A 314 -11.06 -16.91 -0.32
C PHE A 314 -10.91 -15.41 -0.08
N ASP A 315 -10.68 -14.65 -1.15
CA ASP A 315 -10.63 -13.20 -1.09
C ASP A 315 -12.00 -12.58 -1.44
N THR A 316 -12.61 -11.91 -0.48
CA THR A 316 -13.90 -11.24 -0.64
C THR A 316 -13.85 -10.05 -1.60
N HIS A 317 -12.69 -9.42 -1.81
CA HIS A 317 -12.48 -8.39 -2.82
C HIS A 317 -12.59 -9.00 -4.24
N GLN A 318 -11.95 -10.16 -4.46
CA GLN A 318 -12.05 -10.89 -5.73
C GLN A 318 -13.47 -11.39 -5.99
N ALA A 319 -14.20 -11.80 -4.95
CA ALA A 319 -15.61 -12.13 -5.04
C ALA A 319 -16.47 -10.92 -5.44
N GLY A 320 -16.19 -9.74 -4.88
CA GLY A 320 -16.84 -8.50 -5.28
C GLY A 320 -16.63 -8.16 -6.75
N LYS A 321 -15.42 -8.36 -7.28
CA LYS A 321 -15.10 -8.21 -8.71
C LYS A 321 -15.92 -9.16 -9.57
N GLU A 322 -15.95 -10.45 -9.21
CA GLU A 322 -16.69 -11.47 -9.97
C GLU A 322 -18.21 -11.20 -9.99
N LEU A 323 -18.75 -10.63 -8.91
CA LEU A 323 -20.16 -10.22 -8.80
C LEU A 323 -20.47 -8.85 -9.43
N ASN A 324 -19.46 -8.11 -9.92
CA ASN A 324 -19.60 -6.73 -10.40
C ASN A 324 -20.27 -5.81 -9.37
N LEU A 325 -19.83 -5.88 -8.11
CA LEU A 325 -20.37 -5.00 -7.07
C LEU A 325 -20.03 -3.52 -7.37
N PRO A 326 -20.90 -2.56 -7.00
CA PRO A 326 -20.69 -1.13 -7.26
C PRO A 326 -19.37 -0.57 -6.73
N THR A 327 -18.92 -1.09 -5.59
CA THR A 327 -17.65 -0.75 -4.96
C THR A 327 -17.09 -2.00 -4.30
N LEU A 328 -15.76 -2.09 -4.21
CA LEU A 328 -15.08 -3.29 -3.77
C LEU A 328 -14.54 -3.21 -2.35
N SER A 329 -14.70 -2.07 -1.66
CA SER A 329 -14.12 -1.86 -0.33
C SER A 329 -14.81 -2.66 0.78
N LEU A 330 -14.06 -3.01 1.82
CA LEU A 330 -14.61 -3.70 2.99
C LEU A 330 -15.73 -2.89 3.66
N ALA A 331 -15.54 -1.56 3.75
CA ALA A 331 -16.56 -0.64 4.26
C ALA A 331 -17.90 -0.77 3.53
N TYR A 332 -17.87 -0.94 2.20
CA TYR A 332 -19.08 -1.19 1.42
C TYR A 332 -19.72 -2.54 1.75
N LEU A 333 -18.92 -3.60 1.87
CA LEU A 333 -19.45 -4.94 2.20
C LEU A 333 -20.06 -4.96 3.62
N LEU A 334 -19.39 -4.33 4.59
CA LEU A 334 -19.89 -4.14 5.95
C LEU A 334 -21.23 -3.40 5.96
N LYS A 335 -21.33 -2.29 5.22
CA LYS A 335 -22.57 -1.52 5.11
C LYS A 335 -23.69 -2.32 4.43
N THR A 336 -23.37 -2.98 3.32
CA THR A 336 -24.35 -3.66 2.47
C THR A 336 -24.91 -4.93 3.12
N TYR A 337 -24.04 -5.75 3.71
CA TYR A 337 -24.44 -7.06 4.25
C TYR A 337 -24.74 -7.03 5.74
N CYS A 338 -24.07 -6.17 6.50
CA CYS A 338 -24.16 -6.13 7.96
C CYS A 338 -24.86 -4.87 8.49
N ASN A 339 -25.10 -3.87 7.64
CA ASN A 339 -25.60 -2.55 8.02
C ASN A 339 -24.70 -1.85 9.07
N ILE A 340 -23.38 -1.95 8.86
CA ILE A 340 -22.35 -1.37 9.73
C ILE A 340 -21.63 -0.26 8.98
N ASP A 341 -21.50 0.90 9.60
CA ASP A 341 -20.73 2.02 9.08
C ASP A 341 -19.29 1.91 9.59
N ALA A 342 -18.38 1.46 8.70
CA ALA A 342 -16.97 1.32 9.04
C ALA A 342 -16.34 2.71 9.29
N SER A 343 -15.65 2.86 10.42
CA SER A 343 -14.94 4.10 10.75
C SER A 343 -13.60 4.13 10.03
N LYS A 344 -13.39 5.04 9.07
CA LYS A 344 -12.10 5.18 8.37
C LYS A 344 -10.99 5.88 9.18
N GLN A 345 -11.21 6.12 10.47
CA GLN A 345 -10.39 7.04 11.26
C GLN A 345 -8.96 6.55 11.51
N TYR A 346 -8.72 5.24 11.54
CA TYR A 346 -7.46 4.65 12.03
C TYR A 346 -6.63 3.93 10.96
N GLN A 347 -7.05 3.94 9.69
CA GLN A 347 -6.31 3.28 8.60
C GLN A 347 -4.87 3.80 8.42
N LEU A 348 -4.63 5.09 8.68
CA LEU A 348 -3.30 5.73 8.62
C LEU A 348 -2.68 5.95 10.00
N ALA A 349 -3.20 5.29 11.04
CA ALA A 349 -2.73 5.43 12.40
C ALA A 349 -1.33 4.81 12.59
N ASP A 350 -0.68 5.22 13.69
CA ASP A 350 0.59 4.60 14.09
C ASP A 350 0.33 3.31 14.91
N TRP A 351 0.17 2.19 14.21
CA TRP A 351 -0.09 0.86 14.78
C TRP A 351 1.04 0.29 15.67
N ARG A 352 2.17 1.02 15.78
CA ARG A 352 3.28 0.68 16.67
C ARG A 352 3.00 1.05 18.13
N LEU A 353 1.96 1.83 18.41
CA LEU A 353 1.62 2.30 19.75
C LEU A 353 1.34 1.13 20.71
N ARG A 354 1.93 1.19 21.90
CA ARG A 354 1.70 0.23 23.00
C ARG A 354 1.60 0.95 24.36
N PRO A 355 0.65 0.57 25.24
CA PRO A 355 -0.47 -0.37 24.98
C PRO A 355 -1.39 0.16 23.87
N LEU A 356 -2.04 -0.75 23.14
CA LEU A 356 -2.92 -0.38 22.03
C LEU A 356 -4.17 0.32 22.57
N PRO A 357 -4.55 1.52 22.06
CA PRO A 357 -5.78 2.20 22.47
C PRO A 357 -7.02 1.35 22.23
N LYS A 358 -8.05 1.51 23.05
CA LYS A 358 -9.28 0.70 22.94
C LYS A 358 -9.99 0.90 21.60
N GLU A 359 -9.90 2.11 21.07
CA GLU A 359 -10.46 2.51 19.78
C GLU A 359 -9.77 1.77 18.63
N TYR A 360 -8.45 1.54 18.75
CA TYR A 360 -7.67 0.79 17.77
C TYR A 360 -8.00 -0.70 17.86
N CYS A 361 -8.13 -1.24 19.08
CA CYS A 361 -8.59 -2.62 19.26
C CYS A 361 -9.97 -2.86 18.65
N ARG A 362 -10.90 -1.92 18.85
CA ARG A 362 -12.26 -2.02 18.30
C ARG A 362 -12.24 -1.99 16.76
N TYR A 363 -11.52 -1.01 16.19
CA TYR A 363 -11.36 -0.90 14.73
C TYR A 363 -10.78 -2.20 14.16
N ALA A 364 -9.66 -2.68 14.70
CA ALA A 364 -9.02 -3.89 14.22
C ALA A 364 -9.94 -5.13 14.33
N GLN A 365 -10.71 -5.23 15.42
CA GLN A 365 -11.68 -6.31 15.58
C GLN A 365 -12.77 -6.24 14.49
N GLU A 366 -13.28 -5.05 14.16
CA GLU A 366 -14.33 -4.84 13.15
C GLU A 366 -13.94 -5.36 11.76
N ASP A 367 -12.66 -5.28 11.37
CA ASP A 367 -12.17 -5.67 10.04
C ASP A 367 -12.33 -7.16 9.74
N THR A 368 -12.25 -8.03 10.76
CA THR A 368 -12.37 -9.48 10.60
C THR A 368 -13.65 -10.08 11.17
N HIS A 369 -14.24 -9.44 12.18
CA HIS A 369 -15.37 -9.99 12.94
C HIS A 369 -16.59 -10.36 12.07
N TYR A 370 -16.90 -9.54 11.06
CA TYR A 370 -18.04 -9.76 10.15
C TYR A 370 -17.66 -10.50 8.87
N LEU A 371 -16.37 -10.70 8.62
CA LEU A 371 -15.86 -11.11 7.31
C LEU A 371 -16.27 -12.54 6.93
N LEU A 372 -16.40 -13.44 7.91
CA LEU A 372 -16.91 -14.80 7.67
C LEU A 372 -18.39 -14.82 7.25
N TYR A 373 -19.21 -13.92 7.80
CA TYR A 373 -20.60 -13.77 7.35
C TYR A 373 -20.67 -13.14 5.95
N ILE A 374 -19.82 -12.16 5.67
CA ILE A 374 -19.68 -11.59 4.33
C ILE A 374 -19.28 -12.68 3.32
N TYR A 375 -18.35 -13.57 3.69
CA TYR A 375 -18.01 -14.75 2.89
C TYR A 375 -19.24 -15.62 2.60
N ASP A 376 -20.07 -15.96 3.61
CA ASP A 376 -21.29 -16.77 3.37
C ASP A 376 -22.24 -16.10 2.37
N ARG A 377 -22.39 -14.77 2.48
CA ARG A 377 -23.24 -13.97 1.59
C ARG A 377 -22.71 -13.97 0.17
N LEU A 378 -21.41 -13.70 -0.01
CA LEU A 378 -20.78 -13.65 -1.31
C LEU A 378 -20.73 -15.03 -1.97
N ARG A 379 -20.43 -16.09 -1.22
CA ARG A 379 -20.49 -17.49 -1.70
C ARG A 379 -21.86 -17.80 -2.27
N ASN A 380 -22.93 -17.54 -1.51
CA ASN A 380 -24.28 -17.84 -1.96
C ASN A 380 -24.67 -16.99 -3.17
N GLN A 381 -24.32 -15.70 -3.19
CA GLN A 381 -24.58 -14.81 -4.33
C GLN A 381 -23.86 -15.26 -5.60
N LEU A 382 -22.60 -15.69 -5.53
CA LEU A 382 -21.82 -16.20 -6.68
C LEU A 382 -22.49 -17.43 -7.32
N ILE A 383 -23.05 -18.31 -6.49
CA ILE A 383 -23.75 -19.51 -6.94
C ILE A 383 -25.10 -19.13 -7.59
N GLU A 384 -25.87 -18.26 -6.94
CA GLU A 384 -27.18 -17.82 -7.41
C GLU A 384 -27.07 -17.01 -8.72
N SER A 385 -26.11 -16.09 -8.81
CA SER A 385 -25.86 -15.27 -10.00
C SER A 385 -25.49 -16.11 -11.22
N ASN A 386 -24.89 -17.28 -10.99
CA ASN A 386 -24.50 -18.22 -12.03
C ASN A 386 -25.48 -19.39 -12.19
N LYS A 387 -26.79 -19.17 -11.95
CA LYS A 387 -27.86 -20.17 -12.14
C LYS A 387 -27.61 -21.49 -11.39
N ASN A 388 -27.07 -21.41 -10.18
CA ASN A 388 -26.66 -22.53 -9.33
C ASN A 388 -25.50 -23.37 -9.87
N ASN A 389 -24.63 -22.76 -10.68
CA ASN A 389 -23.35 -23.35 -11.09
C ASN A 389 -22.19 -22.78 -10.25
N THR A 390 -21.07 -23.48 -10.22
CA THR A 390 -19.92 -23.21 -9.34
C THR A 390 -18.79 -22.43 -10.02
N GLU A 391 -18.92 -22.10 -11.30
CA GLU A 391 -17.84 -21.49 -12.10
C GLU A 391 -17.34 -20.16 -11.53
N PHE A 392 -18.24 -19.22 -11.19
CA PHE A 392 -17.85 -17.94 -10.58
C PHE A 392 -17.17 -18.14 -9.23
N LEU A 393 -17.67 -19.05 -8.41
CA LEU A 393 -17.06 -19.37 -7.12
C LEU A 393 -15.65 -19.98 -7.31
N ARG A 394 -15.48 -20.89 -8.27
CA ARG A 394 -14.17 -21.46 -8.65
C ARG A 394 -13.22 -20.42 -9.24
N SER A 395 -13.75 -19.45 -9.99
CA SER A 395 -12.99 -18.28 -10.50
C SER A 395 -12.40 -17.48 -9.34
N VAL A 396 -13.20 -17.20 -8.30
CA VAL A 396 -12.72 -16.50 -7.08
C VAL A 396 -11.61 -17.28 -6.37
N TYR A 397 -11.77 -18.60 -6.18
CA TYR A 397 -10.69 -19.43 -5.61
C TYR A 397 -9.45 -19.44 -6.50
N SER A 398 -9.61 -19.46 -7.83
CA SER A 398 -8.47 -19.42 -8.76
C SER A 398 -7.72 -18.08 -8.69
N LYS A 399 -8.43 -16.96 -8.62
CA LYS A 399 -7.84 -15.62 -8.41
C LYS A 399 -7.18 -15.52 -7.03
N SER A 400 -7.81 -16.08 -5.99
CA SER A 400 -7.23 -16.16 -4.64
C SER A 400 -5.94 -16.99 -4.64
N LYS A 401 -5.87 -18.11 -5.38
CA LYS A 401 -4.64 -18.90 -5.56
C LYS A 401 -3.50 -18.07 -6.17
N ILE A 402 -3.80 -17.24 -7.18
CA ILE A 402 -2.80 -16.35 -7.80
C ILE A 402 -2.24 -15.37 -6.77
N ILE A 403 -3.08 -14.80 -5.91
CA ILE A 403 -2.64 -13.91 -4.82
C ILE A 403 -1.74 -14.69 -3.85
N CYS A 404 -2.14 -15.88 -3.41
CA CYS A 404 -1.33 -16.71 -2.52
C CYS A 404 0.03 -17.14 -3.13
N LEU A 405 0.17 -17.18 -4.46
CA LEU A 405 1.42 -17.51 -5.15
C LEU A 405 2.38 -16.32 -5.28
N ARG A 406 1.93 -15.09 -4.96
CA ARG A 406 2.82 -13.93 -4.91
C ARG A 406 3.94 -14.18 -3.92
N SER A 407 5.14 -13.74 -4.28
CA SER A 407 6.34 -13.88 -3.44
C SER A 407 6.91 -12.51 -3.17
N TYR A 408 7.18 -12.22 -1.90
CA TYR A 408 7.78 -10.94 -1.53
C TYR A 408 9.15 -10.76 -2.19
N LYS A 409 9.38 -9.58 -2.75
CA LYS A 409 10.66 -9.16 -3.33
C LYS A 409 11.13 -7.89 -2.65
N LYS A 410 12.42 -7.85 -2.27
CA LYS A 410 13.02 -6.64 -1.70
C LYS A 410 12.93 -5.49 -2.70
N PRO A 411 12.67 -4.25 -2.25
CA PRO A 411 12.76 -3.07 -3.10
C PRO A 411 14.16 -2.92 -3.71
N ILE A 412 14.22 -2.81 -5.03
CA ILE A 412 15.44 -2.56 -5.79
C ILE A 412 15.57 -1.06 -6.03
N PHE A 413 16.75 -0.51 -5.78
CA PHE A 413 17.01 0.89 -6.07
C PHE A 413 17.11 1.12 -7.58
N ASP A 414 16.24 1.97 -8.12
CA ASP A 414 16.33 2.44 -9.51
C ASP A 414 17.07 3.78 -9.58
N GLU A 415 18.24 3.76 -10.22
CA GLU A 415 19.08 4.95 -10.42
C GLU A 415 18.41 6.04 -11.26
N ASN A 416 17.35 5.72 -12.00
CA ASN A 416 16.62 6.67 -12.85
C ASN A 416 15.30 7.16 -12.22
N ALA A 417 14.84 6.57 -11.12
CA ALA A 417 13.56 6.94 -10.49
C ALA A 417 13.51 8.40 -10.00
N TYR A 418 14.67 9.04 -9.77
CA TYR A 418 14.75 10.48 -9.51
C TYR A 418 14.18 11.34 -10.66
N LYS A 419 14.22 10.85 -11.90
CA LYS A 419 13.63 11.51 -13.08
C LYS A 419 12.11 11.52 -12.97
N THR A 420 11.50 10.40 -12.57
CA THR A 420 10.05 10.32 -12.33
C THR A 420 9.64 11.30 -11.22
N LEU A 421 10.42 11.35 -10.13
CA LEU A 421 10.21 12.31 -9.04
C LEU A 421 10.30 13.78 -9.53
N TYR A 422 11.30 14.09 -10.35
CA TYR A 422 11.46 15.41 -10.96
C TYR A 422 10.23 15.81 -11.80
N LEU A 423 9.79 14.92 -12.68
CA LEU A 423 8.68 15.16 -13.61
C LEU A 423 7.35 15.43 -12.88
N LYS A 424 7.11 14.75 -11.76
CA LYS A 424 5.90 14.95 -10.93
C LYS A 424 5.77 16.39 -10.41
N THR A 425 6.87 17.12 -10.26
CA THR A 425 6.84 18.47 -9.66
C THR A 425 6.62 19.61 -10.64
N ARG A 426 6.54 19.32 -11.94
CA ARG A 426 6.34 20.33 -13.01
C ARG A 426 7.37 21.47 -13.05
N LYS A 427 8.43 21.40 -12.24
CA LYS A 427 9.58 22.33 -12.29
C LYS A 427 10.45 21.90 -13.46
N THR A 428 10.29 22.51 -14.63
CA THR A 428 10.96 22.07 -15.87
C THR A 428 12.34 22.67 -16.10
N ASN A 429 12.89 23.40 -15.14
CA ASN A 429 14.02 24.30 -15.40
C ASN A 429 15.28 23.97 -14.58
N PHE A 430 15.46 22.71 -14.14
CA PHE A 430 16.72 22.33 -13.51
C PHE A 430 17.87 22.36 -14.54
N ASN A 431 18.95 23.05 -14.19
CA ASN A 431 20.21 22.97 -14.93
C ASN A 431 20.95 21.66 -14.62
N GLY A 432 22.05 21.40 -15.32
CA GLY A 432 22.82 20.15 -15.16
C GLY A 432 23.29 19.89 -13.73
N SER A 433 23.69 20.93 -12.99
CA SER A 433 24.09 20.81 -11.59
C SER A 433 22.90 20.50 -10.66
N GLN A 434 21.73 21.11 -10.89
CA GLN A 434 20.53 20.84 -10.10
C GLN A 434 20.03 19.40 -10.34
N LEU A 435 20.09 18.89 -11.57
CA LEU A 435 19.77 17.49 -11.87
C LEU A 435 20.80 16.52 -11.27
N ALA A 436 22.09 16.87 -11.32
CA ALA A 436 23.14 16.08 -10.67
C ALA A 436 22.93 16.03 -9.15
N ALA A 437 22.59 17.17 -8.52
CA ALA A 437 22.27 17.24 -7.11
C ALA A 437 21.05 16.38 -6.77
N LEU A 438 20.00 16.44 -7.60
CA LEU A 438 18.80 15.61 -7.42
C LEU A 438 19.13 14.12 -7.45
N LYS A 439 19.93 13.66 -8.42
CA LYS A 439 20.38 12.26 -8.53
C LYS A 439 21.18 11.83 -7.30
N LEU A 440 22.16 12.65 -6.89
CA LEU A 440 23.02 12.34 -5.73
C LEU A 440 22.22 12.30 -4.42
N LEU A 441 21.34 13.27 -4.18
CA LEU A 441 20.49 13.30 -3.00
C LEU A 441 19.48 12.15 -2.97
N TYR A 442 18.94 11.77 -4.13
CA TYR A 442 18.03 10.63 -4.25
C TYR A 442 18.72 9.31 -3.87
N ALA A 443 19.94 9.09 -4.38
CA ALA A 443 20.75 7.92 -4.02
C ALA A 443 21.17 7.93 -2.54
N TRP A 444 21.59 9.10 -2.03
CA TRP A 444 21.92 9.27 -0.61
C TRP A 444 20.73 8.96 0.29
N ARG A 445 19.54 9.44 -0.07
CA ARG A 445 18.31 9.17 0.68
C ARG A 445 18.01 7.68 0.77
N ASP A 446 18.12 6.94 -0.33
CA ASP A 446 17.88 5.49 -0.31
C ASP A 446 18.92 4.75 0.55
N LYS A 447 20.20 5.13 0.43
CA LYS A 447 21.28 4.60 1.26
C LYS A 447 20.98 4.77 2.75
N ILE A 448 20.70 5.99 3.20
CA ILE A 448 20.40 6.29 4.61
C ILE A 448 19.10 5.59 5.06
N ALA A 449 18.08 5.54 4.19
CA ALA A 449 16.83 4.86 4.48
C ALA A 449 17.04 3.37 4.76
N ARG A 450 17.91 2.70 4.00
CA ARG A 450 18.30 1.30 4.24
C ARG A 450 19.12 1.13 5.52
N GLU A 451 20.14 1.97 5.72
CA GLU A 451 21.06 1.91 6.86
C GLU A 451 20.34 2.12 8.20
N GLU A 452 19.44 3.10 8.26
CA GLU A 452 18.69 3.45 9.48
C GLU A 452 17.38 2.65 9.63
N ASP A 453 17.00 1.84 8.64
CA ASP A 453 15.68 1.20 8.52
C ASP A 453 14.53 2.22 8.63
N GLU A 454 14.51 3.23 7.78
CA GLU A 454 13.48 4.27 7.78
C GLU A 454 12.89 4.43 6.37
N SER A 455 11.67 4.96 6.26
CA SER A 455 11.14 5.27 4.92
C SER A 455 11.92 6.41 4.28
N THR A 456 12.00 6.42 2.96
CA THR A 456 12.61 7.52 2.21
C THR A 456 11.94 8.86 2.56
N SER A 457 10.62 8.88 2.73
CA SER A 457 9.86 10.07 3.14
C SER A 457 10.19 10.56 4.56
N TYR A 458 10.56 9.66 5.48
CA TYR A 458 11.02 10.05 6.82
C TYR A 458 12.45 10.63 6.79
N VAL A 459 13.34 10.02 6.01
CA VAL A 459 14.72 10.49 5.85
C VAL A 459 14.73 11.90 5.25
N LEU A 460 14.14 12.07 4.07
CA LEU A 460 14.12 13.33 3.34
C LEU A 460 12.87 13.37 2.43
N PRO A 461 11.82 14.13 2.83
CA PRO A 461 10.59 14.25 2.05
C PRO A 461 10.85 14.73 0.61
N ASP A 462 10.07 14.21 -0.34
CA ASP A 462 10.21 14.50 -1.78
C ASP A 462 10.30 16.00 -2.10
N LEU A 463 9.41 16.81 -1.51
CA LEU A 463 9.39 18.26 -1.73
C LEU A 463 10.67 18.94 -1.23
N LEU A 464 11.21 18.48 -0.10
CA LEU A 464 12.43 19.04 0.46
C LEU A 464 13.65 18.60 -0.35
N LEU A 465 13.70 17.34 -0.76
CA LEU A 465 14.75 16.81 -1.64
C LEU A 465 14.90 17.69 -2.89
N ILE A 466 13.79 17.97 -3.55
CA ILE A 466 13.75 18.77 -4.78
C ILE A 466 14.14 20.22 -4.49
N HIS A 467 13.69 20.78 -3.37
CA HIS A 467 14.03 22.14 -2.99
C HIS A 467 15.53 22.32 -2.70
N LEU A 468 16.17 21.35 -2.02
CA LEU A 468 17.62 21.37 -1.78
C LEU A 468 18.41 21.26 -3.10
N ALA A 469 17.96 20.40 -4.01
CA ALA A 469 18.56 20.26 -5.33
C ALA A 469 18.44 21.55 -6.17
N GLU A 470 17.32 22.26 -6.05
CA GLU A 470 17.07 23.53 -6.74
C GLU A 470 17.97 24.66 -6.22
N LEU A 471 18.14 24.78 -4.91
CA LEU A 471 18.88 25.89 -4.31
C LEU A 471 20.41 25.77 -4.42
N LEU A 472 20.94 24.56 -4.57
CA LEU A 472 22.39 24.30 -4.67
C LEU A 472 23.19 25.01 -3.56
N LEU A 473 22.75 24.82 -2.31
CA LEU A 473 23.29 25.52 -1.15
C LEU A 473 24.77 25.20 -0.97
N LYS A 474 25.59 26.24 -0.86
CA LYS A 474 27.06 26.14 -0.79
C LYS A 474 27.59 26.10 0.64
N ASP A 475 26.72 26.16 1.64
CA ASP A 475 27.07 26.08 3.05
C ASP A 475 26.07 25.22 3.84
N PRO A 476 26.50 24.51 4.90
CA PRO A 476 25.60 23.68 5.72
C PRO A 476 24.52 24.46 6.49
N GLN A 477 24.73 25.76 6.81
CA GLN A 477 23.73 26.56 7.51
C GLN A 477 22.55 26.92 6.62
N GLY A 478 22.79 27.09 5.32
CA GLY A 478 21.76 27.28 4.30
C GLY A 478 20.80 26.10 4.27
N ILE A 479 21.31 24.86 4.37
CA ILE A 479 20.48 23.64 4.42
C ILE A 479 19.55 23.69 5.64
N ARG A 480 20.08 24.08 6.81
CA ARG A 480 19.28 24.21 8.03
C ARG A 480 18.23 25.33 7.91
N ALA A 481 18.57 26.45 7.27
CA ALA A 481 17.67 27.59 7.08
C ALA A 481 16.52 27.30 6.10
N CYS A 482 16.65 26.31 5.21
CA CYS A 482 15.62 25.93 4.25
C CYS A 482 14.40 25.24 4.88
N CYS A 483 14.47 24.85 6.15
CA CYS A 483 13.38 24.16 6.84
C CYS A 483 13.09 24.77 8.20
N LYS A 484 11.81 24.99 8.50
CA LYS A 484 11.39 25.32 9.87
C LYS A 484 11.70 24.17 10.85
N LEU A 485 11.63 22.93 10.35
CA LEU A 485 11.97 21.69 11.07
C LEU A 485 12.78 20.81 10.12
N VAL A 486 14.09 20.74 10.32
CA VAL A 486 14.97 19.87 9.54
C VAL A 486 14.73 18.42 9.99
N PRO A 487 14.53 17.46 9.07
CA PRO A 487 14.46 16.05 9.43
C PRO A 487 15.71 15.61 10.20
N GLU A 488 15.54 14.78 11.24
CA GLU A 488 16.64 14.38 12.13
C GLU A 488 17.82 13.76 11.36
N LEU A 489 17.54 12.94 10.35
CA LEU A 489 18.57 12.27 9.55
C LEU A 489 19.25 13.21 8.55
N VAL A 490 18.57 14.29 8.13
CA VAL A 490 19.20 15.36 7.36
C VAL A 490 20.16 16.14 8.27
N GLU A 491 19.71 16.47 9.49
CA GLU A 491 20.48 17.20 10.49
C GLU A 491 21.77 16.46 10.90
N LYS A 492 21.69 15.13 11.11
CA LYS A 492 22.86 14.30 11.44
C LYS A 492 23.87 14.19 10.30
N ASN A 493 23.43 14.34 9.05
CA ASN A 493 24.23 14.11 7.85
C ASN A 493 24.47 15.38 7.02
N LEU A 494 24.34 16.57 7.63
CA LEU A 494 24.47 17.86 6.93
C LEU A 494 25.77 17.98 6.12
N GLU A 495 26.90 17.53 6.68
CA GLU A 495 28.21 17.58 6.03
C GLU A 495 28.34 16.62 4.84
N GLU A 496 27.64 15.48 4.85
CA GLU A 496 27.59 14.57 3.69
C GLU A 496 26.73 15.19 2.58
N ILE A 497 25.54 15.68 2.93
CA ILE A 497 24.62 16.34 1.99
C ILE A 497 25.30 17.55 1.34
N HIS A 498 25.98 18.39 2.12
CA HIS A 498 26.72 19.54 1.62
C HIS A 498 27.80 19.12 0.61
N ARG A 499 28.61 18.09 0.92
CA ARG A 499 29.61 17.56 -0.03
C ARG A 499 28.98 17.08 -1.34
N LEU A 500 27.81 16.41 -1.28
CA LEU A 500 27.08 15.98 -2.48
C LEU A 500 26.61 17.17 -3.33
N LEU A 501 26.15 18.25 -2.70
CA LEU A 501 25.77 19.48 -3.41
C LEU A 501 26.98 20.16 -4.08
N ILE A 502 28.12 20.25 -3.38
CA ILE A 502 29.37 20.78 -3.96
C ILE A 502 29.82 19.92 -5.14
N GLN A 503 29.79 18.59 -4.99
CA GLN A 503 30.12 17.66 -6.07
C GLN A 503 29.24 17.88 -7.32
N ALA A 504 27.93 18.09 -7.13
CA ALA A 504 27.00 18.36 -8.23
C ALA A 504 27.29 19.70 -8.94
N ILE A 505 27.80 20.69 -8.21
CA ILE A 505 28.21 21.99 -8.77
C ILE A 505 29.49 21.84 -9.59
N GLU A 506 30.49 21.13 -9.06
CA GLU A 506 31.82 21.02 -9.69
C GLU A 506 31.85 20.05 -10.88
N LYS A 507 31.04 18.99 -10.84
CA LYS A 507 30.96 17.97 -11.90
C LYS A 507 29.49 17.66 -12.19
N PRO A 508 28.86 18.37 -13.14
CA PRO A 508 27.52 18.01 -13.61
C PRO A 508 27.55 16.60 -14.22
N LEU A 509 27.02 15.62 -13.49
CA LEU A 509 27.04 14.20 -13.88
C LEU A 509 26.02 13.85 -14.99
N VAL A 510 25.19 14.80 -15.41
CA VAL A 510 24.01 14.54 -16.24
C VAL A 510 24.04 15.46 -17.47
N ASP A 511 24.10 14.87 -18.67
CA ASP A 511 23.84 15.61 -19.91
C ASP A 511 22.34 15.95 -19.96
N LEU A 512 22.02 17.23 -20.14
CA LEU A 512 20.65 17.73 -20.26
C LEU A 512 19.92 17.12 -21.47
N ASN A 513 20.65 16.65 -22.48
CA ASN A 513 20.10 15.99 -23.65
C ASN A 513 19.62 14.56 -23.34
N ASP A 514 20.30 13.82 -22.46
CA ASP A 514 19.91 12.46 -22.06
C ASP A 514 18.62 12.42 -21.26
N VAL A 515 18.30 13.48 -20.52
CA VAL A 515 17.04 13.57 -19.77
C VAL A 515 15.87 13.93 -20.69
N LYS A 516 16.11 14.72 -21.74
CA LYS A 516 15.11 15.09 -22.75
C LYS A 516 14.87 14.01 -23.80
N SER A 517 15.90 13.28 -24.24
CA SER A 517 15.76 12.15 -25.17
C SER A 517 14.97 11.02 -24.52
N ASN A 518 15.32 10.64 -23.28
CA ASN A 518 14.53 9.70 -22.49
C ASN A 518 13.11 10.21 -22.20
N PHE A 519 12.89 11.53 -22.15
CA PHE A 519 11.54 12.09 -22.00
C PHE A 519 10.71 11.90 -23.28
N ASP A 520 11.29 12.13 -24.46
CA ASP A 520 10.61 11.86 -25.74
C ASP A 520 10.40 10.35 -25.95
N GLU A 521 11.33 9.51 -25.52
CA GLU A 521 11.24 8.04 -25.60
C GLU A 521 10.23 7.47 -24.59
N CYS A 522 10.18 8.01 -23.36
CA CYS A 522 9.17 7.66 -22.35
C CYS A 522 7.77 8.19 -22.76
N LEU A 523 7.69 9.33 -23.45
CA LEU A 523 6.46 9.83 -24.09
C LEU A 523 6.05 9.04 -25.35
N GLN A 524 6.97 8.39 -26.04
CA GLN A 524 6.69 7.53 -27.20
C GLN A 524 6.30 6.11 -26.77
N ASN A 525 6.92 5.57 -25.72
CA ASN A 525 6.56 4.29 -25.12
C ASN A 525 5.21 4.33 -24.39
N THR A 526 4.78 5.50 -23.91
CA THR A 526 3.40 5.73 -23.42
C THR A 526 2.38 6.01 -24.52
N ARG A 527 2.80 6.04 -25.79
CA ARG A 527 1.90 6.16 -26.98
C ARG A 527 1.85 4.89 -27.82
N SER A 528 2.63 3.86 -27.49
CA SER A 528 2.80 2.64 -28.28
C SER A 528 2.45 1.35 -27.51
N ILE A 529 1.90 1.50 -26.31
CA ILE A 529 1.17 0.49 -25.52
C ILE A 529 -0.20 1.11 -25.27
#